data_AF-A0A6P7HC42-F1
#
_entry.id   AF-A0A6P7HC42-F1
#
_cell.length_a   1.000
_cell.length_b   1.000
_cell.length_c   1.000
_cell.angle_alpha   90.00
_cell.angle_beta   90.00
_cell.angle_gamma   90.00
#
_symmetry.space_group_name_H-M   'P 1'
#
loop_
_entity.id
_entity.type
_entity.pdbx_description
1 polymer ?
#
loop_
_entity_poly.entity_id
_entity_poly.type
_entity_poly.pdbx_seq_one_letter_code
_entity_poly.pdbx_strand_id
1 'polypeptide(L)'
;SWIRHRDIHILTVGSYTYTSDQRFQANHHPETDDWTLQIKWAQKRDAGTYECQISTQPVKSYFVNLNVVVPTAQILGGPDLHVDKGSTINLTCSIRFSPEPPAYIFWYHHDD
;
A
#
# COMPACT_ATOMS: atom_id res chain seq x y z
N SER A 1 -6.74 -20.11 -4.04
CA SER A 1 -5.29 -19.88 -4.21
C SER A 1 -5.04 -18.46 -4.65
N TRP A 2 -3.89 -17.89 -4.29
CA TRP A 2 -3.47 -16.57 -4.76
C TRP A 2 -2.28 -16.71 -5.70
N ILE A 3 -2.35 -16.06 -6.86
CA ILE A 3 -1.34 -16.12 -7.92
C ILE A 3 -0.94 -14.69 -8.29
N ARG A 4 0.37 -14.45 -8.47
CA ARG A 4 0.89 -13.19 -9.01
C ARG A 4 1.00 -13.32 -10.52
N HIS A 5 0.30 -12.46 -11.26
CA HIS A 5 0.15 -12.65 -12.70
C HIS A 5 1.38 -12.24 -13.52
N ARG A 6 2.22 -11.33 -13.01
CA ARG A 6 3.43 -10.86 -13.70
C ARG A 6 4.40 -11.99 -14.07
N ASP A 7 4.46 -13.03 -13.25
CA ASP A 7 5.38 -14.17 -13.37
C ASP A 7 4.69 -15.52 -13.14
N ILE A 8 3.36 -15.54 -13.08
CA ILE A 8 2.52 -16.72 -12.85
C ILE A 8 2.96 -17.48 -11.58
N HIS A 9 3.44 -16.74 -10.58
CA HIS A 9 3.97 -17.33 -9.36
C HIS A 9 2.84 -17.60 -8.37
N ILE A 10 2.71 -18.85 -7.93
CA ILE A 10 1.75 -19.22 -6.89
C ILE A 10 2.26 -18.64 -5.57
N LEU A 11 1.45 -17.78 -4.94
CA LEU A 11 1.77 -17.18 -3.66
C LEU A 11 1.27 -18.08 -2.53
N THR A 12 0.00 -18.49 -2.60
CA THR A 12 -0.63 -19.33 -1.58
C THR A 12 -1.61 -20.34 -2.19
N VAL A 13 -1.78 -21.47 -1.51
CA VAL A 13 -2.78 -22.50 -1.81
C VAL A 13 -3.60 -22.74 -0.54
N GLY A 14 -4.85 -22.27 -0.54
CA GLY A 14 -5.62 -22.14 0.70
C GLY A 14 -4.83 -21.30 1.72
N SER A 15 -4.74 -21.78 2.96
CA SER A 15 -3.97 -21.13 4.04
C SER A 15 -2.47 -21.39 3.99
N TYR A 16 -2.01 -22.29 3.11
CA TYR A 16 -0.60 -22.61 2.97
C TYR A 16 0.11 -21.58 2.07
N THR A 17 1.19 -21.00 2.58
CA THR A 17 2.04 -20.08 1.81
C THR A 17 3.04 -20.88 0.98
N TYR A 18 2.91 -20.82 -0.35
CA TYR A 18 3.73 -21.58 -1.30
C TYR A 18 5.03 -20.86 -1.65
N THR A 19 4.97 -19.53 -1.76
CA THR A 19 6.15 -18.70 -2.04
C THR A 19 7.10 -18.67 -0.83
N SER A 20 8.39 -18.45 -1.09
CA SER A 20 9.40 -18.27 -0.03
C SER A 20 9.41 -16.87 0.58
N ASP A 21 8.76 -15.88 -0.06
CA ASP A 21 8.62 -14.53 0.46
C ASP A 21 7.58 -14.50 1.60
N GLN A 22 8.07 -14.51 2.84
CA GLN A 22 7.27 -14.56 4.08
C GLN A 22 6.33 -13.37 4.28
N ARG A 23 6.43 -12.32 3.45
CA ARG A 23 5.52 -11.18 3.47
C ARG A 23 4.13 -11.52 2.95
N PHE A 24 4.01 -12.51 2.06
CA PHE A 24 2.75 -12.95 1.49
C PHE A 24 2.09 -14.00 2.39
N GLN A 25 0.85 -13.77 2.79
CA GLN A 25 0.07 -14.69 3.62
C GLN A 25 -1.39 -14.67 3.17
N ALA A 26 -2.08 -15.82 3.24
CA ALA A 26 -3.51 -15.89 2.98
C ALA A 26 -4.26 -16.04 4.30
N ASN A 27 -5.19 -15.12 4.54
CA ASN A 27 -6.04 -15.10 5.72
C ASN A 27 -7.46 -15.51 5.30
N HIS A 28 -7.96 -16.58 5.90
CA HIS A 28 -9.35 -17.02 5.75
C HIS A 28 -10.18 -16.43 6.89
N HIS A 29 -11.28 -15.77 6.56
CA HIS A 29 -12.25 -15.25 7.52
C HIS A 29 -13.42 -16.23 7.60
N PRO A 30 -13.51 -17.09 8.64
CA PRO A 30 -14.48 -18.19 8.67
C PRO A 30 -15.93 -17.72 8.73
N GLU A 31 -16.18 -16.52 9.26
CA GLU A 31 -17.53 -15.97 9.40
C GLU A 31 -18.13 -15.53 8.05
N THR A 32 -17.30 -15.06 7.12
CA THR A 32 -17.73 -14.57 5.80
C THR A 32 -17.31 -15.49 4.64
N ASP A 33 -16.49 -16.51 4.94
CA ASP A 33 -15.80 -17.37 3.96
C ASP A 33 -14.88 -16.61 2.99
N ASP A 34 -14.42 -15.42 3.39
CA ASP A 34 -13.54 -14.59 2.56
C ASP A 34 -12.07 -15.02 2.67
N TRP A 35 -11.39 -15.03 1.52
CA TRP A 35 -9.97 -15.28 1.41
C TRP A 35 -9.22 -14.01 1.03
N THR A 36 -8.46 -13.45 1.97
CA THR A 36 -7.72 -12.20 1.77
C THR A 36 -6.22 -12.48 1.64
N LEU A 37 -5.60 -11.95 0.57
CA LEU A 37 -4.14 -11.92 0.47
C LEU A 37 -3.60 -10.74 1.26
N GLN A 38 -2.78 -11.03 2.27
CA GLN A 38 -2.02 -10.05 3.01
C GLN A 38 -0.59 -9.96 2.47
N ILE A 39 -0.12 -8.74 2.22
CA ILE A 39 1.27 -8.45 1.84
C ILE A 39 1.86 -7.51 2.88
N LYS A 40 2.77 -8.03 3.73
CA LYS A 40 3.44 -7.24 4.75
C LYS A 40 4.51 -6.33 4.13
N TRP A 41 4.67 -5.13 4.69
CA TRP A 41 5.70 -4.17 4.27
C TRP A 41 5.71 -3.93 2.75
N ALA A 42 4.54 -3.67 2.18
CA ALA A 42 4.35 -3.55 0.73
C ALA A 42 5.30 -2.53 0.11
N GLN A 43 5.87 -2.90 -1.04
CA GLN A 43 6.83 -2.10 -1.78
C GLN A 43 6.26 -1.74 -3.16
N LYS A 44 6.76 -0.66 -3.79
CA LYS A 44 6.33 -0.27 -5.14
C LYS A 44 6.42 -1.41 -6.17
N ARG A 45 7.41 -2.30 -6.02
CA ARG A 45 7.62 -3.48 -6.89
C ARG A 45 6.54 -4.57 -6.77
N ASP A 46 5.73 -4.53 -5.71
CA ASP A 46 4.62 -5.46 -5.47
C ASP A 46 3.35 -5.02 -6.21
N ALA A 47 3.32 -3.80 -6.78
CA ALA A 47 2.20 -3.35 -7.59
C ALA A 47 2.01 -4.25 -8.83
N GLY A 48 0.76 -4.50 -9.20
CA GLY A 48 0.39 -5.32 -10.34
C GLY A 48 -0.86 -6.16 -10.12
N THR A 49 -1.13 -7.05 -11.07
CA THR A 49 -2.31 -7.92 -11.04
C THR A 49 -2.05 -9.21 -10.26
N TYR A 50 -2.98 -9.49 -9.35
CA TYR A 50 -3.08 -10.71 -8.56
C TYR A 50 -4.38 -11.42 -8.91
N GLU A 51 -4.37 -12.74 -8.83
CA GLU A 51 -5.51 -13.59 -9.15
C GLU A 51 -5.88 -14.41 -7.91
N CYS A 52 -7.14 -14.30 -7.50
CA CYS A 52 -7.78 -15.25 -6.61
C CYS A 52 -8.41 -16.35 -7.47
N GLN A 53 -7.87 -17.56 -7.34
CA GLN A 53 -8.26 -18.72 -8.14
C GLN A 53 -8.91 -19.80 -7.27
N ILE A 54 -10.06 -20.32 -7.71
CA ILE A 54 -10.74 -21.48 -7.13
C ILE A 54 -10.55 -22.68 -8.08
N SER A 55 -10.06 -23.79 -7.53
CA SER A 55 -9.77 -25.04 -8.27
C SER A 55 -11.03 -25.83 -8.64
N THR A 56 -12.03 -25.19 -9.24
CA THR A 56 -13.20 -25.84 -9.87
C THR A 56 -12.89 -26.27 -11.29
N GLN A 57 -13.79 -27.05 -11.90
CA GLN A 57 -13.74 -27.37 -13.33
C GLN A 57 -14.99 -26.78 -14.02
N PRO A 58 -14.85 -25.73 -14.87
CA PRO A 58 -13.65 -24.98 -15.19
C PRO A 58 -13.19 -24.10 -14.02
N VAL A 59 -11.92 -23.65 -14.08
CA VAL A 59 -11.31 -22.81 -13.04
C VAL A 59 -12.05 -21.49 -12.94
N LYS A 60 -12.36 -21.05 -11.72
CA LYS A 60 -12.95 -19.73 -11.47
C LYS A 60 -11.86 -18.79 -10.97
N SER A 61 -11.76 -17.63 -11.62
CA SER A 61 -10.71 -16.63 -11.35
C SER A 61 -11.32 -15.27 -11.09
N TYR A 62 -10.73 -14.54 -10.14
CA TYR A 62 -11.03 -13.16 -9.84
C TYR A 62 -9.74 -12.34 -9.79
N PHE A 63 -9.66 -11.29 -10.60
CA PHE A 63 -8.45 -10.48 -10.76
C PHE A 63 -8.52 -9.20 -9.94
N VAL A 64 -7.45 -8.91 -9.21
CA VAL A 64 -7.28 -7.73 -8.36
C VAL A 64 -6.03 -6.99 -8.81
N ASN A 65 -6.15 -5.69 -9.07
CA ASN A 65 -4.99 -4.85 -9.38
C ASN A 65 -4.55 -4.05 -8.16
N LEU A 66 -3.36 -4.38 -7.63
CA LEU A 66 -2.77 -3.69 -6.50
C LEU A 66 -1.94 -2.49 -6.97
N ASN A 67 -2.30 -1.30 -6.50
CA ASN A 67 -1.50 -0.09 -6.67
C ASN A 67 -0.83 0.26 -5.34
N VAL A 68 0.51 0.33 -5.33
CA VAL A 68 1.29 0.72 -4.15
C VAL A 68 1.81 2.13 -4.34
N VAL A 69 1.26 3.09 -3.60
CA VAL A 69 1.63 4.51 -3.64
C VAL A 69 2.43 4.89 -2.41
N VAL A 70 3.29 5.90 -2.55
CA VAL A 70 4.06 6.48 -1.44
C VAL A 70 3.64 7.94 -1.33
N PRO A 71 2.96 8.33 -0.24
CA PRO A 71 2.59 9.71 -0.02
C PRO A 71 3.83 10.60 0.07
N THR A 72 3.76 11.79 -0.51
CA THR A 72 4.84 12.78 -0.44
C THR A 72 4.31 14.07 0.16
N ALA A 73 5.00 14.59 1.18
CA ALA A 73 4.70 15.87 1.80
C ALA A 73 5.71 16.93 1.35
N GLN A 74 5.23 18.14 1.06
CA GLN A 74 6.07 19.27 0.70
C GLN A 74 5.52 20.55 1.31
N ILE A 75 6.39 21.38 1.90
CA ILE A 75 6.05 22.75 2.28
C ILE A 75 6.16 23.64 1.05
N LEU A 76 5.07 24.33 0.71
CA LEU A 76 5.05 25.26 -0.42
C LEU A 76 5.99 26.44 -0.13
N GLY A 77 6.92 26.71 -1.04
CA GLY A 77 7.92 27.77 -0.89
C GLY A 77 9.17 27.37 -0.10
N GLY A 78 9.30 26.12 0.36
CA GLY A 78 10.54 25.59 0.93
C GLY A 78 11.57 25.15 -0.13
N PRO A 79 12.76 24.63 0.27
CA PRO A 79 13.16 24.32 1.65
C PRO A 79 13.50 25.55 2.48
N ASP A 80 14.02 26.61 1.86
CA ASP A 80 14.41 27.84 2.53
C ASP A 80 13.40 28.95 2.24
N LEU A 81 12.79 29.48 3.30
CA LEU A 81 11.91 30.64 3.22
C LEU A 81 12.54 31.81 3.98
N HIS A 82 12.81 32.91 3.27
CA HIS A 82 13.36 34.12 3.85
C HIS A 82 12.24 35.12 4.11
N VAL A 83 12.13 35.60 5.35
CA VAL A 83 11.10 36.56 5.77
C VAL A 83 11.75 37.68 6.58
N ASP A 84 11.21 38.89 6.45
CA ASP A 84 11.69 40.04 7.21
C ASP A 84 11.29 39.96 8.68
N LYS A 85 12.09 40.59 9.54
CA LYS A 85 11.82 40.64 10.98
C LYS A 85 10.49 41.37 11.25
N GLY A 86 9.59 40.70 11.94
CA GLY A 86 8.27 41.24 12.30
C GLY A 86 7.15 40.89 11.30
N SER A 87 7.48 40.22 10.20
CA SER A 87 6.49 39.70 9.25
C SER A 87 5.82 38.41 9.73
N THR A 88 4.56 38.21 9.36
CA THR A 88 3.85 36.95 9.57
C THR A 88 4.25 35.93 8.50
N ILE A 89 4.54 34.70 8.92
CA ILE A 89 4.83 33.56 8.03
C ILE A 89 3.59 32.69 7.84
N ASN A 90 3.36 32.19 6.62
CA ASN A 90 2.33 31.19 6.33
C ASN A 90 2.98 29.95 5.72
N LEU A 91 2.96 28.84 6.45
CA LEU A 91 3.48 27.55 6.01
C LEU A 91 2.33 26.66 5.54
N THR A 92 2.31 26.35 4.25
CA THR A 92 1.34 25.42 3.67
C THR A 92 2.02 24.09 3.38
N CYS A 93 1.58 23.01 4.03
CA CYS A 93 2.00 21.66 3.69
C CYS A 93 1.04 21.05 2.67
N SER A 94 1.57 20.59 1.54
CA SER A 94 0.84 19.87 0.50
C SER A 94 1.23 18.40 0.53
N ILE A 95 0.25 17.54 0.78
CA ILE A 95 0.41 16.08 0.75
C ILE A 95 -0.16 15.56 -0.56
N ARG A 96 0.65 14.82 -1.32
CA ARG A 96 0.29 14.25 -2.63
C ARG A 96 0.39 12.72 -2.58
N PHE A 97 -0.33 12.08 -3.49
CA PHE A 97 -0.31 10.61 -3.68
C PHE A 97 -0.74 9.79 -2.46
N SER A 98 -1.47 10.41 -1.53
CA SER A 98 -2.17 9.68 -0.47
C SER A 98 -3.53 9.20 -1.01
N PRO A 99 -3.86 7.90 -0.92
CA PRO A 99 -5.14 7.39 -1.38
C PRO A 99 -6.29 7.84 -0.47
N GLU A 100 -6.02 8.02 0.81
CA GLU A 100 -6.94 8.54 1.80
C GLU A 100 -6.33 9.76 2.51
N PRO A 101 -7.16 10.69 3.03
CA PRO A 101 -6.67 11.80 3.84
C PRO A 101 -5.87 11.30 5.07
N PRO A 102 -4.73 11.90 5.40
CA PRO A 102 -4.01 11.57 6.63
C PRO A 102 -4.87 11.83 7.85
N ALA A 103 -4.85 10.93 8.83
CA ALA A 103 -5.57 11.12 10.09
C ALA A 103 -5.06 12.32 10.89
N TYR A 104 -3.75 12.60 10.81
CA TYR A 104 -3.08 13.70 11.51
C TYR A 104 -1.96 14.28 10.65
N ILE A 105 -1.68 15.57 10.83
CA ILE A 105 -0.53 16.28 10.28
C ILE A 105 0.16 16.98 11.45
N PHE A 106 1.44 16.66 11.65
CA PHE A 106 2.26 17.27 12.69
C PHE A 106 3.21 18.29 12.08
N TRP A 107 3.37 19.41 12.77
CA TRP A 107 4.37 20.41 12.46
C TRP A 107 5.40 20.42 13.57
N TYR A 108 6.67 20.29 13.20
CA TYR A 108 7.80 20.33 14.11
C TYR A 108 8.61 21.57 13.80
N HIS A 109 9.06 22.26 14.85
CA HIS A 109 9.91 23.43 14.72
C HIS A 109 11.09 23.21 15.66
N HIS A 110 12.24 22.85 15.08
CA HIS A 110 13.45 22.49 15.84
C HIS A 110 13.11 21.59 17.02
N ASP A 111 12.92 20.30 16.75
CA ASP A 111 13.02 19.32 17.82
C ASP A 111 14.49 19.26 18.26
N ASP A 112 14.74 19.41 19.56
CA ASP A 112 15.89 18.74 20.21
C ASP A 112 15.74 17.22 20.04
#